data_AF-A0A9Q3HQ25-F1
#
_entry.id   AF-A0A9Q3HQ25-F1
#
_cell.length_a   1.000
_cell.length_b   1.000
_cell.length_c   1.000
_cell.angle_alpha   90.00
_cell.angle_beta   90.00
_cell.angle_gamma   90.00
#
_symmetry.space_group_name_H-M   'P 1'
#
loop_
_entity.id
_entity.type
_entity.pdbx_description
1 polymer ?
#
loop_
_entity_poly.entity_id
_entity_poly.type
_entity_poly.pdbx_seq_one_letter_code
_entity_poly.pdbx_strand_id
1 'polypeptide(L)'
;MHISRKRSDLKAPWILHQNNAQPHTSSLTREFMSKNGVETIPHPPYSADLAPCDFWMFPTLKKELRGRRFVSKTEIQNAIQNFFNSIPEE
;
A
#
# COMPACT_ATOMS: atom_id res chain seq x y z
N MET A 1 -9.47 2.72 6.48
CA MET A 1 -8.09 3.08 6.11
C MET A 1 -7.71 4.28 6.96
N HIS A 2 -7.20 4.02 8.17
CA HIS A 2 -6.47 5.04 8.90
C HIS A 2 -5.07 5.05 8.29
N ILE A 3 -4.74 6.08 7.51
CA ILE A 3 -3.36 6.30 7.10
C ILE A 3 -2.68 6.86 8.35
N SER A 4 -2.22 5.96 9.22
CA SER A 4 -1.55 6.36 10.46
C SER A 4 -0.08 6.60 10.20
N ARG A 5 0.34 7.80 10.61
CA ARG A 5 1.68 8.19 11.04
C ARG A 5 2.64 8.61 9.91
N LYS A 6 2.83 9.94 9.82
CA LYS A 6 4.05 10.55 9.28
C LYS A 6 5.24 9.98 10.07
N ARG A 7 6.12 9.22 9.42
CA ARG A 7 7.40 8.78 9.99
C ARG A 7 8.31 9.99 10.16
N SER A 8 8.33 10.57 11.36
CA SER A 8 9.09 11.78 11.71
C SER A 8 10.61 11.59 11.65
N ASP A 9 11.05 10.34 11.60
CA ASP A 9 12.43 9.86 11.48
C ASP A 9 12.96 9.87 10.04
N LEU A 10 12.08 9.92 9.03
CA LEU A 10 12.50 10.10 7.64
C LEU A 10 12.99 11.54 7.44
N LYS A 11 14.31 11.73 7.58
CA LYS A 11 15.00 13.00 7.28
C LYS A 11 15.02 13.35 5.78
N ALA A 12 14.80 12.35 4.92
CA ALA A 12 14.76 12.50 3.46
C ALA A 12 13.30 12.65 2.97
N PRO A 13 13.07 13.31 1.82
CA PRO A 13 11.75 13.34 1.20
C PRO A 13 11.27 11.91 0.93
N TRP A 14 9.99 11.67 1.20
CA TRP A 14 9.38 10.39 0.88
C TRP A 14 9.03 10.36 -0.61
N ILE A 15 9.22 9.21 -1.25
CA ILE A 15 8.90 9.03 -2.67
C ILE A 15 7.83 7.95 -2.80
N LEU A 16 6.82 8.21 -3.62
CA LEU A 16 5.72 7.28 -3.86
C LEU A 16 6.11 6.23 -4.91
N HIS A 17 6.02 4.96 -4.54
CA HIS A 17 6.08 3.84 -5.48
C HIS A 17 4.69 3.23 -5.63
N GLN A 18 4.17 3.23 -6.86
CA GLN A 18 2.87 2.64 -7.22
C GLN A 18 2.97 2.03 -8.62
N ASN A 19 2.15 1.03 -8.92
CA ASN A 19 2.14 0.40 -10.23
C ASN A 19 1.52 1.32 -11.31
N ASN A 20 1.65 0.91 -12.58
CA ASN A 20 1.15 1.67 -13.73
C ASN A 20 -0.32 1.40 -14.07
N ALA A 21 -1.17 1.06 -13.08
CA ALA A 21 -2.59 0.89 -13.36
C ALA A 21 -3.18 2.21 -13.91
N GLN A 22 -4.13 2.12 -14.85
CA GLN A 22 -4.68 3.29 -15.55
C GLN A 22 -5.14 4.42 -14.62
N PRO A 23 -5.80 4.16 -13.47
CA PRO A 23 -6.17 5.23 -12.53
C PRO A 23 -4.95 5.98 -11.99
N HIS A 24 -3.84 5.30 -11.72
CA HIS A 24 -2.62 5.88 -11.15
C HIS A 24 -1.84 6.71 -12.17
N THR A 25 -1.94 6.39 -13.46
CA THR A 25 -1.26 7.11 -14.55
C THR A 25 -2.14 8.16 -15.23
N SER A 26 -3.39 8.33 -14.77
CA SER A 26 -4.33 9.29 -15.35
C SER A 26 -3.81 10.73 -15.22
N SER A 27 -4.20 11.61 -16.15
CA SER A 27 -3.79 13.02 -16.12
C SER A 27 -4.20 13.71 -14.81
N LEU A 28 -5.42 13.42 -14.32
CA LEU A 28 -5.93 13.97 -13.06
C LEU A 28 -5.06 13.56 -11.87
N THR A 29 -4.65 12.29 -11.81
CA THR A 29 -3.79 11.80 -10.72
C THR A 29 -2.39 12.40 -10.79
N ARG A 30 -1.81 12.52 -11.98
CA ARG A 30 -0.48 13.14 -12.17
C ARG A 30 -0.49 14.62 -11.82
N GLU A 31 -1.53 15.36 -12.23
CA GLU A 31 -1.70 16.76 -11.87
C GLU A 31 -1.83 16.93 -10.34
N PHE A 32 -2.65 16.07 -9.71
CA PHE A 32 -2.79 16.07 -8.26
C PHE A 32 -1.45 15.80 -7.56
N MET A 33 -0.67 14.82 -8.01
CA MET A 33 0.65 14.51 -7.43
C MET A 33 1.61 15.70 -7.57
N SER A 34 1.69 16.28 -8.77
CA SER A 34 2.54 17.44 -9.03
C SER A 34 2.16 18.65 -8.17
N LYS A 35 0.85 18.94 -8.05
CA LYS A 35 0.34 20.06 -7.26
C LYS A 35 0.65 19.92 -5.76
N ASN A 36 0.72 18.70 -5.26
CA ASN A 36 1.02 18.40 -3.86
C ASN A 36 2.51 18.12 -3.60
N GLY A 37 3.39 18.26 -4.61
CA GLY A 37 4.82 18.00 -4.45
C GLY A 37 5.15 16.54 -4.15
N VAL A 38 4.31 15.60 -4.60
CA VAL A 38 4.50 14.17 -4.40
C VAL A 38 5.40 13.63 -5.50
N GLU A 39 6.64 13.31 -5.16
CA GLU A 39 7.55 12.63 -6.06
C GLU A 39 7.12 11.16 -6.26
N THR A 40 7.26 10.67 -7.49
CA THR A 40 6.92 9.29 -7.85
C THR A 40 8.13 8.61 -8.50
N ILE A 41 8.35 7.33 -8.19
CA ILE A 41 9.34 6.50 -8.88
C ILE A 41 8.67 5.82 -10.08
N PRO A 42 9.31 5.82 -11.26
CA PRO A 42 8.79 5.08 -12.41
C PRO A 42 8.75 3.58 -12.10
N HIS A 43 7.59 2.96 -12.32
CA HIS A 43 7.43 1.52 -12.21
C HIS A 43 7.50 0.90 -13.61
N PRO A 44 8.25 -0.20 -13.84
CA PRO A 44 8.26 -0.85 -15.15
C PRO A 44 6.95 -1.62 -15.41
N PRO A 45 6.50 -1.75 -16.67
CA PRO A 45 5.32 -2.54 -17.01
C PRO A 45 5.44 -3.99 -16.51
N TYR A 46 4.32 -4.57 -16.04
CA TYR A 46 4.19 -5.97 -15.65
C TYR A 46 5.17 -6.47 -14.56
N SER A 47 5.70 -5.57 -13.73
CA SER A 47 6.74 -5.89 -12.75
C SER A 47 6.19 -6.01 -11.32
N ALA A 48 5.24 -6.92 -11.13
CA ALA A 48 4.63 -7.16 -9.83
C ALA A 48 5.63 -7.64 -8.75
N ASP A 49 6.72 -8.27 -9.18
CA ASP A 49 7.86 -8.66 -8.33
C ASP A 49 8.58 -7.45 -7.72
N LEU A 50 8.55 -6.30 -8.39
CA LEU A 50 9.15 -5.07 -7.89
C LEU A 50 8.23 -4.26 -6.98
N ALA A 51 6.93 -4.60 -6.92
CA ALA A 51 5.97 -3.92 -6.06
C ALA A 51 5.91 -4.63 -4.68
N PRO A 52 6.37 -4.00 -3.58
CA PRO A 52 6.40 -4.65 -2.27
C PRO A 52 5.03 -5.14 -1.80
N CYS A 53 3.98 -4.41 -2.16
CA CYS A 53 2.60 -4.79 -1.86
C CYS A 53 2.19 -6.10 -2.55
N ASP A 54 2.54 -6.25 -3.83
CA ASP A 54 2.18 -7.42 -4.64
C ASP A 54 3.08 -8.62 -4.34
N PHE A 55 4.37 -8.39 -4.09
CA PHE A 55 5.34 -9.44 -3.78
C PHE A 55 5.15 -10.03 -2.38
N TRP A 56 4.97 -9.19 -1.35
CA TRP A 56 5.00 -9.64 0.04
C TRP A 56 3.67 -9.42 0.78
N MET A 57 3.14 -8.20 0.77
CA MET A 57 2.03 -7.82 1.66
C MET A 57 0.75 -8.60 1.35
N PHE A 58 0.29 -8.58 0.08
CA PHE A 58 -0.97 -9.24 -0.30
C PHE A 58 -0.89 -10.77 -0.19
N PRO A 59 0.18 -11.45 -0.64
CA PRO A 59 0.29 -12.89 -0.44
C PRO A 59 0.29 -13.30 1.03
N THR A 60 0.99 -12.56 1.90
CA THR A 60 1.04 -12.85 3.33
C THR A 60 -0.32 -12.65 3.98
N LEU A 61 -0.98 -11.52 3.71
CA LEU A 61 -2.32 -11.26 4.22
C LEU A 61 -3.34 -12.30 3.72
N LYS A 62 -3.26 -12.72 2.45
CA LYS A 62 -4.13 -13.78 1.90
C LYS A 62 -3.92 -15.11 2.62
N LYS A 63 -2.68 -15.47 2.98
CA LYS A 63 -2.39 -16.68 3.77
C LYS A 63 -3.05 -16.61 5.14
N GLU A 64 -2.93 -15.47 5.83
CA GLU A 64 -3.51 -15.27 7.16
C GLU A 64 -5.04 -15.32 7.19
N LEU A 65 -5.67 -14.74 6.15
CA LEU A 65 -7.13 -14.71 6.03
C LEU A 65 -7.71 -15.98 5.40
N ARG A 66 -6.87 -16.91 4.92
CA ARG A 66 -7.30 -18.11 4.21
C ARG A 66 -8.24 -18.96 5.07
N GLY A 67 -9.35 -19.37 4.49
CA GLY A 67 -10.32 -20.27 5.14
C GLY A 67 -11.24 -19.60 6.16
N ARG A 68 -11.06 -18.30 6.45
CA ARG A 68 -11.95 -17.54 7.33
C ARG A 68 -13.15 -16.99 6.53
N ARG A 69 -14.34 -17.03 7.12
CA ARG A 69 -15.53 -16.35 6.61
C ARG A 69 -15.81 -15.14 7.49
N PHE A 70 -15.94 -13.98 6.87
CA PHE A 70 -16.30 -12.74 7.56
C PHE A 70 -17.75 -12.41 7.26
N VAL A 71 -18.53 -12.11 8.30
CA VAL A 71 -19.95 -11.78 8.19
C VAL A 71 -20.14 -10.29 7.94
N SER A 72 -19.18 -9.46 8.36
CA SER A 72 -19.25 -8.00 8.20
C SER A 72 -17.94 -7.39 7.69
N LYS A 73 -18.07 -6.18 7.12
CA LYS A 73 -16.92 -5.35 6.74
C LYS A 73 -16.03 -4.99 7.94
N THR A 74 -16.63 -4.73 9.10
CA THR A 74 -15.91 -4.39 10.33
C THR A 74 -15.02 -5.55 10.78
N GLU A 75 -15.51 -6.77 10.66
CA GLU A 75 -14.79 -7.98 11.05
C GLU A 75 -13.52 -8.19 10.20
N ILE A 76 -13.62 -8.08 8.87
CA ILE A 76 -12.45 -8.18 8.00
C ILE A 76 -11.48 -7.01 8.22
N GLN A 77 -11.98 -5.80 8.48
CA GLN A 77 -11.12 -4.65 8.80
C GLN A 77 -10.32 -4.88 10.10
N ASN A 78 -10.96 -5.41 11.15
CA ASN A 78 -10.29 -5.75 12.40
C ASN A 78 -9.27 -6.86 12.21
N ALA A 79 -9.58 -7.90 11.43
CA ALA A 79 -8.64 -8.98 11.12
C ALA A 79 -7.39 -8.46 10.38
N ILE A 80 -7.58 -7.58 9.39
CA ILE A 80 -6.49 -6.93 8.65
C ILE A 80 -5.66 -6.05 9.59
N GLN A 81 -6.29 -5.25 10.45
CA GLN A 81 -5.59 -4.40 11.41
C GLN A 81 -4.76 -5.21 12.40
N ASN A 82 -5.32 -6.30 12.92
CA ASN A 82 -4.63 -7.19 13.85
C ASN A 82 -3.41 -7.85 13.18
N PHE A 83 -3.54 -8.27 11.92
CA PHE A 83 -2.41 -8.78 11.14
C PHE A 83 -1.28 -7.76 11.07
N PHE A 84 -1.57 -6.52 10.66
CA PHE A 84 -0.53 -5.48 10.56
C PHE A 84 0.09 -5.14 11.92
N ASN A 85 -0.69 -5.14 13.00
CA ASN A 85 -0.18 -4.91 14.35
C ASN A 85 0.70 -6.06 14.88
N SER A 86 0.59 -7.26 14.32
CA SER A 86 1.43 -8.41 14.70
C SER A 86 2.77 -8.49 13.96
N ILE A 87 2.98 -7.66 12.93
CA ILE A 87 4.23 -7.61 12.20
C ILE A 87 5.24 -6.84 13.07
N PRO A 88 6.39 -7.43 13.43
CA PRO A 88 7.38 -6.74 14.25
C PRO A 88 7.94 -5.52 13.52
N GLU A 89 8.24 -4.46 14.27
CA GLU A 89 9.07 -3.36 13.78
C GLU A 89 10.52 -3.85 13.73
N GLU A 90 11.21 -3.61 12.60
CA GLU A 90 12.66 -3.81 12.47
C GLU A 90 13.45 -2.71 13.18
#